data_AF-A0AAV4J2V0-F1
#
_entry.id   AF-A0AAV4J2V0-F1
#
_cell.length_a   1.000
_cell.length_b   1.000
_cell.length_c   1.000
_cell.angle_alpha   90.00
_cell.angle_beta   90.00
_cell.angle_gamma   90.00
#
_symmetry.space_group_name_H-M   'P 1'
#
loop_
_entity.id
_entity.type
_entity.pdbx_description
1 polymer ?
#
loop_
_entity_poly.entity_id
_entity_poly.type
_entity_poly.pdbx_seq_one_letter_code
_entity_poly.pdbx_strand_id
1 'polypeptide(L)'
;MQSRHPEPLKLIKNLTTCCNSVLFNSQSELLALRSKDLERAVKLVHFPSMSVLPNFPEQFDPSISSVMCMDFSPSSGYLALGNNKGRCLLY
;
A
#
# COMPACT_ATOMS: atom_id res chain seq x y z
N MET A 1 -8.82 24.17 -19.46
CA MET A 1 -8.47 23.12 -20.44
C MET A 1 -7.43 22.22 -19.78
N GLN A 2 -7.69 20.92 -19.61
CA GLN A 2 -6.68 19.99 -19.06
C GLN A 2 -5.59 19.73 -20.12
N SER A 3 -4.33 19.80 -19.73
CA SER A 3 -3.18 19.45 -20.58
C SER A 3 -3.25 17.99 -21.00
N ARG A 4 -2.85 17.66 -22.24
CA ARG A 4 -2.65 16.25 -22.68
C ARG A 4 -1.51 15.56 -21.93
N HIS A 5 -0.68 16.35 -21.24
CA HIS A 5 0.43 15.91 -20.40
C HIS A 5 0.27 16.57 -19.03
N PRO A 6 -0.62 16.04 -18.16
CA PRO A 6 -0.76 16.56 -16.81
C PRO A 6 0.51 16.27 -16.00
N GLU A 7 0.91 17.20 -15.15
CA GLU A 7 1.98 16.96 -14.19
C GLU A 7 1.42 16.15 -12.99
N PRO A 8 2.16 15.15 -12.50
CA PRO A 8 1.73 14.39 -11.33
C PRO A 8 1.75 15.30 -10.10
N LEU A 9 0.68 15.27 -9.30
CA LEU A 9 0.58 16.04 -8.06
C LEU A 9 1.67 15.66 -7.05
N LYS A 10 2.07 14.38 -7.02
CA LYS A 10 3.16 13.87 -6.19
C LYS A 10 3.79 12.62 -6.78
N LEU A 11 5.11 12.49 -6.60
CA LEU A 11 5.87 11.28 -6.90
C LEU A 11 6.17 10.54 -5.60
N ILE A 12 5.61 9.33 -5.44
CA ILE A 12 5.84 8.49 -4.26
C ILE A 12 6.91 7.44 -4.62
N LYS A 13 8.08 7.53 -3.98
CA LYS A 13 9.27 6.71 -4.31
C LYS A 13 9.74 5.85 -3.13
N ASN A 14 8.82 5.49 -2.23
CA ASN A 14 9.12 4.74 -1.00
C ASN A 14 9.27 3.23 -1.22
N LEU A 15 8.88 2.71 -2.39
CA LEU A 15 9.23 1.37 -2.84
C LEU A 15 10.44 1.48 -3.78
N THR A 16 11.47 0.67 -3.54
CA THR A 16 12.70 0.60 -4.34
C THR A 16 12.65 -0.49 -5.42
N THR A 17 11.53 -1.22 -5.51
CA THR A 17 11.28 -2.32 -6.43
C THR A 17 9.97 -2.08 -7.20
N CYS A 18 9.59 -2.98 -8.11
CA CYS A 18 8.40 -2.83 -8.92
C CYS A 18 7.14 -2.73 -8.03
N CYS A 19 6.33 -1.70 -8.23
CA CYS A 19 5.01 -1.62 -7.61
C CYS A 19 4.05 -2.54 -8.37
N ASN A 20 3.73 -3.71 -7.80
CA ASN A 20 2.89 -4.71 -8.46
C ASN A 20 1.39 -4.48 -8.25
N SER A 21 1.00 -3.79 -7.17
CA SER A 21 -0.40 -3.53 -6.88
C SER A 21 -0.57 -2.20 -6.17
N VAL A 22 -1.62 -1.48 -6.54
CA VAL A 22 -2.08 -0.25 -5.89
C VAL A 22 -3.58 -0.38 -5.63
N LEU A 23 -4.03 0.00 -4.44
CA LEU A 23 -5.44 -0.14 -4.05
C LEU A 23 -5.87 1.02 -3.17
N PHE A 24 -6.94 1.70 -3.55
CA PHE A 24 -7.62 2.65 -2.67
C PHE A 24 -8.57 1.92 -1.73
N ASN A 25 -8.71 2.43 -0.52
CA ASN A 25 -9.81 2.07 0.35
C ASN A 25 -11.13 2.69 -0.19
N SER A 26 -12.29 2.21 0.28
CA SER A 26 -13.61 2.67 -0.21
C SER A 26 -13.84 4.18 -0.07
N GLN A 27 -13.27 4.81 0.96
CA GLN A 27 -13.39 6.25 1.21
C GLN A 27 -12.34 7.09 0.48
N SER A 28 -11.40 6.48 -0.26
CA SER A 28 -10.31 7.16 -0.97
C SER A 28 -9.37 8.00 -0.08
N GLU A 29 -9.28 7.66 1.21
CA GLU A 29 -8.42 8.31 2.20
C GLU A 29 -7.07 7.60 2.35
N LEU A 30 -7.00 6.32 1.96
CA LEU A 30 -5.80 5.50 2.02
C LEU A 30 -5.55 4.81 0.68
N LEU A 31 -4.31 4.89 0.22
CA LEU A 31 -3.79 4.14 -0.92
C LEU A 31 -2.73 3.17 -0.42
N ALA A 32 -2.99 1.88 -0.57
CA ALA A 32 -2.01 0.83 -0.34
C ALA A 32 -1.17 0.60 -1.61
N LEU A 33 0.14 0.48 -1.43
CA LEU A 33 1.11 0.16 -2.46
C LEU A 33 1.83 -1.13 -2.08
N ARG A 34 2.02 -2.03 -3.04
CA ARG A 34 2.56 -3.38 -2.81
C ARG A 34 3.66 -3.73 -3.80
N SER A 35 4.77 -4.24 -3.30
CA SER A 35 5.77 -4.96 -4.09
C SER A 35 5.91 -6.38 -3.58
N LYS A 36 6.07 -7.34 -4.51
CA LYS A 36 6.29 -8.77 -4.23
C LYS A 36 7.78 -9.13 -4.21
N ASP A 37 8.64 -8.22 -4.69
CA ASP A 37 10.06 -8.51 -4.93
C ASP A 37 10.90 -8.42 -3.65
N LEU A 38 10.36 -7.75 -2.61
CA LEU A 38 11.03 -7.57 -1.33
C LEU A 38 10.06 -7.88 -0.19
N GLU A 39 10.57 -8.49 0.88
CA GLU A 39 9.78 -8.70 2.09
C GLU A 39 9.34 -7.37 2.70
N ARG A 40 8.15 -7.33 3.31
CA ARG A 40 7.62 -6.14 3.98
C ARG A 40 7.49 -4.91 3.07
N ALA A 41 7.49 -5.10 1.75
CA ALA A 41 7.41 -4.02 0.78
C ALA A 41 5.97 -3.58 0.54
N VAL A 42 5.32 -3.10 1.59
CA VAL A 42 4.00 -2.48 1.57
C VAL A 42 4.11 -1.07 2.11
N LYS A 43 3.37 -0.12 1.52
CA LYS A 43 3.29 1.27 2.00
C LYS A 43 1.84 1.72 1.99
N LEU A 44 1.44 2.48 3.00
CA LEU A 44 0.17 3.20 3.03
C LEU A 44 0.42 4.68 2.82
N VAL A 45 -0.37 5.28 1.93
CA VAL A 45 -0.33 6.70 1.63
C VAL A 45 -1.66 7.30 2.08
N HIS A 46 -1.60 8.30 2.94
CA HIS A 46 -2.77 9.05 3.38
C HIS A 46 -3.11 10.15 2.37
N PHE A 47 -4.40 10.31 2.09
CA PHE A 47 -4.98 11.37 1.29
C PHE A 47 -5.89 12.23 2.18
N PRO A 48 -5.95 13.56 1.97
CA PRO A 48 -5.40 14.30 0.83
C PRO A 48 -3.94 14.77 1.02
N SER A 49 -3.30 14.52 2.16
CA SER A 49 -1.92 15.00 2.42
C SER A 49 -0.85 14.35 1.52
N MET A 50 -1.19 13.26 0.85
CA MET A 50 -0.32 12.43 0.02
C MET A 50 0.95 11.98 0.78
N SER A 51 0.86 11.80 2.09
CA SER A 51 2.00 11.43 2.95
C SER A 51 2.03 9.92 3.18
N VAL A 52 3.21 9.31 3.03
CA VAL A 52 3.40 7.90 3.36
C VAL A 52 3.43 7.75 4.88
N LEU A 53 2.66 6.81 5.42
CA LEU A 53 2.64 6.51 6.84
C LEU A 53 4.00 5.88 7.24
N PRO A 54 4.79 6.51 8.12
CA PRO A 54 6.14 6.05 8.42
C PRO A 54 6.16 4.82 9.33
N ASN A 55 5.09 4.62 10.10
CA ASN A 55 4.93 3.53 11.06
C ASN A 55 4.29 2.26 10.47
N PHE A 56 3.98 2.25 9.17
CA PHE A 56 3.37 1.11 8.50
C PHE A 56 4.25 0.55 7.35
N PRO A 57 4.36 -0.79 7.22
CA PRO A 57 3.94 -1.80 8.20
C PRO A 57 4.74 -1.69 9.51
N GLU A 58 4.22 -2.24 10.60
CA GLU A 58 4.93 -2.25 11.89
C GLU A 58 6.34 -2.83 11.71
N GLN A 59 7.35 -2.09 12.18
CA GLN A 59 8.76 -2.42 11.92
C GLN A 59 9.17 -3.78 12.48
N PHE A 60 8.48 -4.27 13.52
CA PHE A 60 8.85 -5.47 14.25
C PHE A 60 7.89 -6.64 14.06
N ASP A 61 6.84 -6.53 13.24
CA ASP A 61 5.94 -7.65 12.99
C ASP A 61 6.65 -8.74 12.16
N PRO A 62 7.02 -9.90 12.73
CA PRO A 62 7.78 -10.93 12.01
C PRO A 62 6.91 -11.71 11.02
N SER A 63 5.59 -11.54 11.08
CA SER A 63 4.64 -12.27 10.24
C SER A 63 4.56 -11.69 8.82
N ILE A 64 4.96 -10.43 8.64
CA ILE A 64 5.02 -9.75 7.36
C ILE A 64 6.22 -10.25 6.56
N SER A 65 5.94 -11.07 5.55
CA SER A 65 6.91 -11.56 4.57
C SER A 65 6.68 -10.84 3.23
N SER A 66 6.93 -11.49 2.09
CA SER A 66 6.59 -10.89 0.79
C SER A 66 5.08 -10.93 0.61
N VAL A 67 4.47 -9.75 0.50
CA VAL A 67 3.00 -9.61 0.44
C VAL A 67 2.56 -9.67 -1.01
N MET A 68 1.74 -10.67 -1.34
CA MET A 68 1.37 -11.10 -2.69
C MET A 68 0.02 -10.51 -3.13
N CYS A 69 -0.93 -10.39 -2.20
CA CYS A 69 -2.24 -9.78 -2.42
C CYS A 69 -2.63 -8.91 -1.22
N MET A 70 -3.52 -7.95 -1.46
CA MET A 70 -4.06 -7.08 -0.42
C MET A 70 -5.48 -6.67 -0.77
N ASP A 71 -6.31 -6.45 0.24
CA ASP A 71 -7.66 -5.92 0.04
C ASP A 71 -8.14 -5.11 1.25
N PHE A 72 -8.93 -4.07 1.01
CA PHE A 72 -9.59 -3.31 2.08
C PHE A 72 -10.98 -3.89 2.34
N SER A 73 -11.42 -3.88 3.59
CA SER A 73 -12.82 -4.20 3.88
C SER A 73 -13.74 -3.16 3.23
N PRO A 74 -15.00 -3.50 2.90
CA PRO A 74 -15.92 -2.56 2.26
C PRO A 74 -16.16 -1.27 3.04
N SER A 75 -16.09 -1.34 4.38
CA SER A 75 -16.17 -0.18 5.28
C SER A 75 -14.83 0.53 5.52
N SER A 76 -13.74 0.01 4.95
CA SER A 76 -12.34 0.41 5.16
C SER A 76 -11.85 0.38 6.60
N GLY A 77 -12.54 -0.37 7.47
CA GLY A 77 -12.08 -0.61 8.83
C GLY A 77 -10.94 -1.62 8.95
N TYR A 78 -10.63 -2.34 7.87
CA TYR A 78 -9.61 -3.40 7.88
C TYR A 78 -8.83 -3.44 6.57
N LEU A 79 -7.58 -3.88 6.66
CA LEU A 79 -6.70 -4.20 5.55
C LEU A 79 -6.20 -5.64 5.69
N ALA A 80 -6.54 -6.48 4.72
CA ALA A 80 -6.02 -7.83 4.61
C ALA A 80 -4.75 -7.85 3.76
N LEU A 81 -3.69 -8.50 4.24
CA LEU A 81 -2.42 -8.70 3.52
C LEU A 81 -2.10 -10.20 3.41
N GLY A 82 -2.23 -10.76 2.21
CA GLY A 82 -1.87 -12.15 1.92
C GLY A 82 -0.41 -12.27 1.50
N ASN A 83 0.36 -13.15 2.12
CA ASN A 83 1.79 -13.28 1.89
C ASN A 83 2.21 -14.60 1.20
N ASN A 84 3.46 -14.68 0.76
CA ASN A 84 4.03 -15.83 0.07
C ASN A 84 4.18 -17.09 0.95
N LYS A 85 3.96 -16.98 2.27
CA LYS A 85 3.92 -18.11 3.21
C LYS A 85 2.51 -18.69 3.38
N GLY A 86 1.54 -18.25 2.56
CA GLY A 86 0.15 -18.70 2.64
C GLY A 86 -0.59 -18.18 3.87
N ARG A 87 -0.12 -17.07 4.48
CA ARG A 87 -0.78 -16.44 5.63
C ARG A 87 -1.47 -15.15 5.19
N CYS A 88 -2.65 -14.91 5.75
CA CYS A 88 -3.37 -13.65 5.62
C CYS A 88 -3.29 -12.91 6.95
N LEU A 89 -2.68 -11.72 6.94
CA LEU A 89 -2.60 -10.82 8.08
C LEU A 89 -3.76 -9.83 7.99
N LEU A 90 -4.35 -9.48 9.13
CA LEU A 90 -5.44 -8.52 9.21
C LEU A 90 -4.99 -7.35 10.08
N TYR A 91 -5.07 -6.15 9.52
CA TYR A 91 -4.81 -4.87 10.19
C TYR A 91 -6.08 -4.03 10.21
#